data_AF-A0A920RYH5-F1
#
_entry.id   AF-A0A920RYH5-F1
#
_cell.length_a   1.000
_cell.length_b   1.000
_cell.length_c   1.000
_cell.angle_alpha   90.00
_cell.angle_beta   90.00
_cell.angle_gamma   90.00
#
_symmetry.space_group_name_H-M   'P 1'
#
loop_
_entity.id
_entity.type
_entity.pdbx_description
1 polymer ?
#
loop_
_entity_poly.entity_id
_entity_poly.type
_entity_poly.pdbx_seq_one_letter_code
_entity_poly.pdbx_strand_id
1 'polypeptide(L)' 'MTKITEFSLNKLVSGIKKKDFTSEEVTKSFINNSEKSKKLNAYITECFDGAIKSAKKI' A
#
# COMPACT_ATOMS: atom_id res chain seq x y z
N MET A 1 14.25 8.04 -7.39
CA MET A 1 12.91 7.59 -7.79
C MET A 1 11.95 7.83 -6.65
N THR A 2 10.83 8.50 -6.88
CA THR A 2 9.81 8.78 -5.86
C THR A 2 9.12 7.47 -5.48
N LYS A 3 8.95 7.20 -4.18
CA LYS A 3 8.29 5.96 -3.73
C LYS A 3 6.77 6.14 -3.81
N ILE A 4 6.04 5.10 -4.21
CA ILE A 4 4.55 5.10 -4.20
C ILE A 4 3.99 5.53 -2.84
N THR A 5 4.69 5.20 -1.75
CA THR A 5 4.29 5.53 -0.38
C THR A 5 4.41 7.01 -0.02
N GLU A 6 5.01 7.82 -0.88
CA GLU A 6 5.15 9.28 -0.72
C GLU A 6 4.07 10.05 -1.52
N PHE A 7 3.24 9.34 -2.29
CA PHE A 7 2.18 9.98 -3.06
C PHE A 7 1.00 10.36 -2.17
N SER A 8 0.37 11.49 -2.49
CA SER A 8 -0.92 11.85 -1.88
C SER A 8 -2.02 10.87 -2.32
N LEU A 9 -3.09 10.79 -1.52
CA LEU A 9 -4.25 9.95 -1.82
C LEU A 9 -4.82 10.24 -3.23
N ASN A 10 -4.92 11.51 -3.61
CA ASN A 10 -5.39 11.91 -4.95
C ASN A 10 -4.51 11.36 -6.08
N LYS A 11 -3.18 11.35 -5.88
CA LYS A 11 -2.23 10.82 -6.87
C LYS A 11 -2.31 9.29 -6.95
N LEU A 12 -2.47 8.60 -5.81
CA LEU A 12 -2.69 7.15 -5.78
C LEU A 12 -3.96 6.76 -6.54
N VAL A 13 -5.10 7.41 -6.23
CA VAL A 13 -6.38 7.15 -6.91
C VAL A 13 -6.29 7.44 -8.40
N SER A 14 -5.66 8.56 -8.78
CA SER A 14 -5.50 8.93 -10.18
C SER A 14 -4.62 7.93 -10.93
N GLY A 15 -3.51 7.48 -10.34
CA GLY A 15 -2.62 6.49 -10.94
C GLY A 15 -3.27 5.13 -11.13
N ILE A 16 -4.05 4.66 -10.15
CA ILE A 16 -4.83 3.41 -10.27
C ILE A 16 -5.85 3.53 -11.42
N LYS A 17 -6.60 4.64 -11.49
CA LYS A 17 -7.56 4.87 -12.58
C LYS A 17 -6.91 4.94 -13.96
N LYS A 18 -5.69 5.49 -14.04
CA LYS A 18 -4.88 5.55 -15.26
C LYS A 18 -4.15 4.25 -15.58
N LYS A 19 -4.17 3.27 -14.67
CA LYS A 19 -3.42 2.01 -14.74
C LYS A 19 -1.89 2.20 -14.74
N ASP A 20 -1.40 3.28 -14.13
CA ASP A 20 0.04 3.53 -13.93
C ASP A 20 0.64 2.50 -12.94
N PHE A 21 -0.19 2.01 -12.03
CA PHE A 21 0.08 0.95 -11.07
C PHE A 21 -1.25 0.37 -10.56
N THR A 22 -1.20 -0.84 -10.01
CA THR A 22 -2.35 -1.57 -9.50
C THR A 22 -2.61 -1.26 -8.02
N SER A 23 -3.84 -1.55 -7.55
CA SER A 23 -4.12 -1.49 -6.11
C SER A 23 -3.25 -2.48 -5.32
N GLU A 24 -2.92 -3.64 -5.89
CA GLU A 24 -2.06 -4.64 -5.24
C GLU A 24 -0.64 -4.12 -5.01
N GLU A 25 -0.05 -3.44 -5.99
CA GLU A 25 1.29 -2.85 -5.86
C GLU A 25 1.35 -1.75 -4.79
N VAL A 26 0.31 -0.93 -4.71
CA VAL A 26 0.18 0.09 -3.65
C VAL A 26 0.11 -0.60 -2.30
N THR A 27 -0.80 -1.55 -2.11
CA THR A 27 -0.97 -2.28 -0.85
C THR A 27 0.33 -2.95 -0.40
N LYS A 28 1.02 -3.67 -1.29
CA LYS A 28 2.32 -4.30 -0.98
C LYS A 28 3.39 -3.29 -0.57
N SER A 29 3.42 -2.12 -1.20
CA SER A 29 4.38 -1.06 -0.86
C SER A 29 4.19 -0.55 0.57
N PHE A 30 2.94 -0.36 1.00
CA PHE A 30 2.64 0.06 2.37
C PHE A 30 2.86 -1.05 3.41
N ILE A 31 2.56 -2.31 3.08
CA ILE A 31 2.85 -3.47 3.95
C ILE A 31 4.36 -3.56 4.21
N ASN A 32 5.19 -3.49 3.17
CA ASN A 32 6.65 -3.51 3.30
C ASN A 32 7.19 -2.38 4.19
N ASN A 33 6.58 -1.18 4.16
CA ASN A 33 6.93 -0.10 5.07
C ASN A 33 6.52 -0.42 6.51
N SER A 34 5.34 -0.99 6.72
CA SER A 34 4.87 -1.44 8.04
C SER A 34 5.83 -2.49 8.64
N GLU A 35 6.20 -3.51 7.85
CA GLU A 35 7.12 -4.56 8.29
C GLU A 35 8.51 -4.02 8.65
N LYS A 36 9.04 -3.07 7.87
CA LYS A 36 10.33 -2.42 8.16
C LYS A 36 10.29 -1.47 9.36
N SER A 37 9.10 -1.05 9.77
CA SER A 37 8.89 -0.10 10.87
C SER A 37 8.39 -0.76 12.15
N LYS A 38 8.47 -2.10 12.27
CA LYS A 38 8.11 -2.84 13.50
C LYS A 38 8.75 -2.29 14.78
N LYS A 39 9.96 -1.74 14.70
CA LYS A 39 10.64 -1.06 15.83
C LYS A 39 9.85 0.11 16.44
N LEU A 40 8.95 0.72 15.68
CA LEU A 40 8.13 1.84 16.14
C LEU A 40 6.92 1.38 16.97
N ASN A 41 6.61 0.07 16.95
CA ASN A 41 5.46 -0.50 17.65
C ASN A 41 4.14 0.23 17.34
N ALA A 42 3.97 0.65 16.08
CA ALA A 42 2.82 1.47 15.65
C ALA A 42 1.52 0.66 15.49
N TYR A 43 1.62 -0.66 15.36
CA TYR A 43 0.49 -1.55 15.12
C TYR A 43 0.50 -2.69 16.15
N ILE A 44 -0.66 -2.98 16.73
CA ILE A 44 -0.85 -4.11 17.66
C ILE A 44 -1.25 -5.38 16.90
N THR A 45 -2.00 -5.23 15.80
CA THR A 45 -2.50 -6.35 14.98
C THR A 45 -2.40 -6.00 13.51
N GLU A 46 -1.99 -6.98 12.70
CA GLU A 46 -1.77 -6.85 11.27
C GLU A 46 -2.78 -7.72 10.50
N CYS A 47 -3.28 -7.24 9.35
CA CYS A 47 -4.21 -7.96 8.47
C CYS A 47 -3.76 -7.91 7.00
N PHE A 48 -2.46 -8.17 6.78
CA PHE A 48 -1.83 -8.00 5.48
C PHE A 48 -2.40 -8.92 4.39
N ASP A 49 -2.66 -10.19 4.72
CA ASP A 49 -3.27 -11.13 3.77
C ASP A 49 -4.67 -10.69 3.34
N GLY A 50 -5.48 -10.19 4.28
CA GLY A 50 -6.81 -9.66 4.00
C GLY A 50 -6.76 -8.41 3.12
N ALA A 51 -5.80 -7.52 3.38
CA ALA A 51 -5.56 -6.33 2.57
C ALA A 51 -5.17 -6.69 1.13
N ILE A 52 -4.25 -7.65 0.94
CA ILE A 52 -3.84 -8.11 -0.39
C ILE A 52 -5.01 -8.77 -1.13
N LYS A 53 -5.79 -9.63 -0.45
CA LYS A 53 -6.99 -10.26 -1.05
C LYS A 53 -8.01 -9.23 -1.51
N SER A 54 -8.20 -8.14 -0.75
CA SER A 54 -9.12 -7.07 -1.13
C SER A 54 -8.59 -6.25 -2.31
N ALA A 55 -7.29 -5.95 -2.32
CA ALA A 55 -6.66 -5.16 -3.38
C ALA A 55 -6.71 -5.86 -4.76
N LYS A 56 -6.73 -7.19 -4.80
CA LYS A 56 -6.85 -7.99 -6.03
C LYS A 56 -8.25 -8.01 -6.65
N LYS A 57 -9.28 -7.55 -5.92
CA LYS A 57 -10.67 -7.54 -6.38
C LYS A 57 -11.07 -6.23 -7.09
N ILE A 58 -10.13 -5.29 -7.18
CA ILE A 58 -10.29 -3.95 -7.77
C ILE A 58 -9.65 -3.96 -9.15
#